data_AF-A0A075FLB6-F1
#
_entry.id   AF-A0A075FLB6-F1
#
_cell.length_a   1.000
_cell.length_b   1.000
_cell.length_c   1.000
_cell.angle_alpha   90.00
_cell.angle_beta   90.00
_cell.angle_gamma   90.00
#
_symmetry.space_group_name_H-M   'P 1'
#
loop_
_entity.id
_entity.type
_entity.pdbx_description
1 polymer ?
#
loop_
_entity_poly.entity_id
_entity_poly.type
_entity_poly.pdbx_seq_one_letter_code
_entity_poly.pdbx_strand_id
1 'polypeptide(L)' 'MEIEVLRIGQRVVRDDRVTTHVALVARSFGAHKIYMNEVNPDIEKTISDINKTWGGDFKIEIISEWKKSLEKERAMG' A
#
# COMPACT_ATOMS: atom_id res chain seq x y z
N MET A 1 1.12 -17.65 5.27
CA MET A 1 2.15 -16.62 5.50
C MET A 1 1.60 -15.36 4.87
N GLU A 2 1.30 -14.35 5.68
CA GLU A 2 0.79 -13.06 5.18
C GLU A 2 1.98 -12.16 4.86
N ILE A 3 1.97 -11.58 3.66
CA ILE A 3 3.02 -10.66 3.19
C ILE A 3 2.41 -9.27 3.10
N GLU A 4 3.06 -8.31 3.74
CA GLU A 4 2.69 -6.91 3.71
C GLU A 4 3.87 -6.07 3.25
N VAL A 5 3.59 -4.97 2.56
CA VAL A 5 4.60 -4.09 1.96
C VAL A 5 4.54 -2.72 2.62
N LEU A 6 5.68 -2.15 2.99
CA LEU A 6 5.78 -0.78 3.45
C LEU A 6 6.53 0.07 2.41
N ARG A 7 5.85 1.06 1.82
CA ARG A 7 6.45 2.01 0.89
C ARG A 7 6.83 3.32 1.58
N ILE A 8 8.14 3.57 1.69
CA ILE A 8 8.73 4.79 2.26
C ILE A 8 9.50 5.61 1.21
N GLY A 9 9.72 6.90 1.52
CA GLY A 9 10.63 7.77 0.79
C GLY A 9 10.11 8.30 -0.54
N GLN A 10 8.80 8.30 -0.74
CA GLN A 10 8.17 8.88 -1.93
C GLN A 10 8.01 10.40 -1.79
N ARG A 11 8.07 11.11 -2.93
CA ARG A 11 7.84 12.55 -3.00
C ARG A 11 6.45 12.79 -3.61
N VAL A 12 5.59 13.43 -2.84
CA VAL A 12 4.23 13.80 -3.25
C VAL A 12 4.27 14.57 -4.59
N VAL A 13 3.33 14.30 -5.49
CA VAL A 13 3.18 14.91 -6.83
C VAL A 13 4.20 14.43 -7.87
N ARG A 14 5.42 14.03 -7.49
CA ARG A 14 6.42 13.53 -8.46
C ARG A 14 6.27 12.04 -8.71
N ASP A 15 5.98 11.28 -7.66
CA ASP A 15 6.11 9.83 -7.69
C ASP A 15 4.76 9.10 -7.85
N ASP A 16 3.66 9.82 -8.09
CA ASP A 16 2.30 9.25 -8.14
C ASP A 16 2.19 7.99 -9.02
N ARG A 17 2.74 8.04 -10.24
CA ARG A 17 2.75 6.88 -11.15
C ARG A 17 3.56 5.71 -10.60
N VAL A 18 4.72 5.98 -10.01
CA VAL A 18 5.61 4.96 -9.47
C VAL A 18 4.97 4.31 -8.25
N THR A 19 4.36 5.10 -7.38
CA THR A 19 3.66 4.60 -6.21
C THR A 19 2.47 3.71 -6.59
N THR A 20 1.69 4.08 -7.62
CA THR A 20 0.65 3.19 -8.14
C THR A 20 1.23 1.88 -8.67
N HIS A 21 2.34 1.91 -9.42
CA HIS A 21 2.96 0.67 -9.92
C HIS A 21 3.43 -0.23 -8.78
N VAL A 22 4.00 0.33 -7.72
CA VAL A 22 4.41 -0.44 -6.54
C VAL A 22 3.20 -1.15 -5.90
N ALA A 23 2.05 -0.48 -5.77
CA ALA A 23 0.82 -1.10 -5.26
C ALA A 23 0.36 -2.28 -6.13
N LEU A 24 0.36 -2.10 -7.46
CA LEU A 24 -0.08 -3.13 -8.39
C LEU A 24 0.86 -4.34 -8.40
N VAL A 25 2.17 -4.09 -8.37
CA VAL A 25 3.18 -5.16 -8.27
C VAL A 25 3.02 -5.90 -6.95
N ALA A 26 2.91 -5.20 -5.81
CA ALA A 26 2.69 -5.84 -4.51
C ALA A 26 1.47 -6.77 -4.53
N ARG A 27 0.34 -6.30 -5.08
CA ARG A 27 -0.87 -7.10 -5.29
C ARG A 27 -0.60 -8.33 -6.16
N SER A 28 0.03 -8.15 -7.33
CA SER A 28 0.29 -9.26 -8.26
C SER A 28 1.23 -10.32 -7.69
N PHE A 29 2.11 -9.95 -6.76
CA PHE A 29 3.03 -10.86 -6.09
C PHE A 29 2.41 -11.53 -4.84
N GLY A 30 1.13 -11.29 -4.55
CA GLY A 30 0.41 -11.97 -3.47
C GLY A 30 0.54 -11.30 -2.10
N ALA A 31 0.95 -10.03 -2.03
CA ALA A 31 0.84 -9.27 -0.79
C ALA A 31 -0.64 -9.03 -0.44
N HIS A 32 -0.97 -9.03 0.85
CA HIS A 32 -2.33 -8.75 1.34
C HIS A 32 -2.56 -7.25 1.54
N LYS A 33 -1.52 -6.52 1.95
CA LYS A 33 -1.62 -5.10 2.29
C LYS A 33 -0.37 -4.32 1.90
N ILE A 34 -0.55 -3.05 1.53
CA ILE A 34 0.53 -2.08 1.39
C ILE A 34 0.30 -0.84 2.24
N TYR A 35 1.31 -0.46 3.00
CA TYR A 35 1.37 0.77 3.78
C TYR A 35 2.08 1.85 2.97
N MET A 36 1.55 3.06 2.96
CA MET A 36 2.13 4.19 2.23
C MET A 36 2.06 5.48 3.04
N ASN A 37 3.03 6.38 2.87
CA ASN A 37 3.05 7.68 3.56
C ASN A 37 3.14 8.84 2.57
N GLU A 38 2.30 9.86 2.73
CA GLU A 38 2.24 11.03 1.84
C GLU A 38 1.88 10.64 0.38
N VAL A 39 0.78 9.89 0.19
CA VAL A 39 0.20 9.59 -1.15
C VAL A 39 -1.00 10.48 -1.45
N ASN A 40 -1.32 10.61 -2.74
CA ASN A 40 -2.66 11.02 -3.16
C ASN A 40 -3.70 9.94 -2.74
N PRO A 41 -4.76 10.30 -1.99
CA PRO A 41 -5.83 9.36 -1.59
C PRO A 41 -6.58 8.69 -2.75
N ASP A 42 -6.53 9.24 -3.97
CA ASP A 42 -7.14 8.64 -5.17
C ASP A 42 -6.63 7.21 -5.46
N ILE A 43 -5.47 6.86 -4.93
CA ILE A 43 -4.89 5.52 -5.06
C ILE A 43 -5.77 4.43 -4.41
N GLU A 44 -6.49 4.75 -3.33
CA GLU A 44 -7.41 3.80 -2.67
C GLU A 44 -8.56 3.44 -3.59
N LYS A 45 -9.13 4.44 -4.27
CA LYS A 45 -10.18 4.23 -5.27
C LYS A 45 -9.67 3.38 -6.43
N THR A 46 -8.46 3.69 -6.92
CA THR A 46 -7.82 2.94 -8.02
C THR A 46 -7.67 1.46 -7.66
N ILE A 47 -7.18 1.14 -6.45
CA ILE A 47 -7.05 -0.24 -6.00
C ILE A 47 -8.41 -0.89 -5.74
N SER A 48 -9.38 -0.16 -5.18
CA SER A 48 -10.75 -0.67 -4.99
C SER A 48 -11.39 -1.09 -6.33
N ASP A 49 -11.26 -0.26 -7.36
CA ASP A 49 -11.78 -0.54 -8.69
C ASP A 49 -11.05 -1.74 -9.35
N ILE A 50 -9.74 -1.86 -9.13
CA ILE A 50 -8.96 -3.00 -9.61
C ILE A 50 -9.35 -4.29 -8.89
N ASN A 51 -9.55 -4.27 -7.58
CA ASN A 51 -10.03 -5.42 -6.82
C ASN A 51 -11.43 -5.85 -7.26
N LYS A 52 -12.33 -4.91 -7.56
CA LYS A 52 -13.66 -5.22 -8.11
C LYS A 52 -13.57 -5.85 -9.50
N THR A 53 -12.65 -5.36 -10.33
CA THR A 53 -12.52 -5.81 -11.72
C THR A 53 -11.83 -7.18 -11.82
N TRP A 54 -10.77 -7.38 -11.05
CA TRP A 54 -9.88 -8.54 -11.16
C TRP A 54 -9.99 -9.51 -9.98
N GLY A 55 -10.84 -9.22 -8.99
CA GLY A 55 -10.92 -9.95 -7.72
C GLY A 55 -9.77 -9.63 -6.76
N GLY A 56 -9.82 -10.20 -5.56
CA GLY A 56 -8.79 -10.03 -4.52
C GLY A 56 -9.16 -9.00 -3.45
N ASP A 57 -8.44 -9.06 -2.34
CA ASP A 57 -8.68 -8.32 -1.10
C ASP A 57 -7.50 -7.41 -0.70
N PHE A 58 -6.70 -7.02 -1.69
CA PHE A 58 -5.51 -6.19 -1.48
C PHE A 58 -5.89 -4.82 -0.90
N LYS A 59 -5.32 -4.49 0.26
CA LYS A 59 -5.63 -3.25 0.99
C LYS A 59 -4.48 -2.25 0.88
N ILE A 60 -4.84 -0.97 0.81
CA ILE A 60 -3.90 0.12 1.06
C ILE A 60 -4.19 0.69 2.45
N GLU A 61 -3.14 1.00 3.20
CA GLU A 61 -3.24 1.78 4.42
C GLU A 61 -2.34 3.01 4.32
N ILE A 62 -2.94 4.19 4.38
CA ILE A 62 -2.22 5.47 4.38
C ILE A 62 -1.83 5.80 5.81
N ILE A 63 -0.54 5.86 6.08
CA ILE A 63 0.04 6.09 7.41
C ILE A 63 0.90 7.34 7.40
N SER A 64 0.86 8.13 8.46
CA SER A 64 1.71 9.32 8.62
C SER A 64 3.08 9.00 9.24
N GLU A 65 3.14 8.00 10.12
CA GLU A 65 4.34 7.65 10.89
C GLU A 65 4.71 6.17 10.71
N TRP A 66 5.46 5.87 9.66
CA TRP A 66 5.83 4.48 9.31
C TRP A 66 6.57 3.71 10.41
N LYS A 67 7.37 4.39 11.24
CA LYS A 67 8.09 3.77 12.36
C LYS A 67 7.12 3.20 13.39
N LYS A 68 6.09 3.98 13.75
CA LYS A 68 5.07 3.56 14.71
C LYS A 68 4.25 2.38 14.17
N SER A 69 3.93 2.41 12.88
CA SER A 69 3.22 1.28 12.23
C SER A 69 4.02 -0.02 12.29
N LEU A 70 5.34 0.03 12.06
CA LEU A 70 6.20 -1.15 12.20
C LEU A 70 6.28 -1.67 13.63
N GLU A 71 6.38 -0.79 14.63
CA GLU A 71 6.39 -1.19 16.04
C GLU A 71 5.08 -1.86 16.44
N LYS A 72 3.94 -1.33 15.96
CA LYS A 72 2.63 -1.92 16.18
C LYS A 72 2.52 -3.33 15.58
N GLU A 73 2.91 -3.51 14.32
CA GLU A 73 2.87 -4.83 13.67
C GLU A 73 3.81 -5.83 14.34
N ARG A 74 5.02 -5.41 14.74
CA ARG A 74 5.96 -6.27 15.48
C ARG A 74 5.48 -6.67 16.86
N ALA A 75 4.61 -5.88 17.50
CA ALA A 75 4.04 -6.21 18.80
C ALA A 75 2.80 -7.12 18.70
N MET A 76 2.18 -7.22 17.53
CA MET A 76 0.99 -8.06 17.28
C MET A 76 1.33 -9.45 16.73
N GLY A 77 2.52 -9.63 16.16
CA GLY A 77 3.06 -10.94 15.72
C GLY A 77 3.90 -11.62 16.79
#